data_AF-A0A7Y5WX84-F1
#
_entry.id   AF-A0A7Y5WX84-F1
#
_cell.length_a   1.000
_cell.length_b   1.000
_cell.length_c   1.000
_cell.angle_alpha   90.00
_cell.angle_beta   90.00
_cell.angle_gamma   90.00
#
_symmetry.space_group_name_H-M   'P 1'
#
loop_
_entity.id
_entity.type
_entity.pdbx_description
1 polymer ?
#
loop_
_entity_poly.entity_id
_entity_poly.type
_entity_poly.pdbx_seq_one_letter_code
_entity_poly.pdbx_strand_id
1 'polypeptide(L)'
;MRAQQSAPSPASPPQGAPPAATPPPQGGGRGFQPQRPPRPGETAAEYYKNIKVLKDVPAEQLPVSMRFIAASLGVGCDFCHVTGPQGGFDRDDKKPKETARKMLRMVETINTQQFEGRQQVNCTTCHHG
;
A
#
# COMPACT_ATOMS: atom_id res chain seq x y z
N MET A 1 -8.39 42.59 -52.89
CA MET A 1 -7.62 42.98 -51.68
C MET A 1 -8.58 42.81 -50.51
N ARG A 2 -8.48 41.87 -49.59
CA ARG A 2 -7.33 41.39 -48.81
C ARG A 2 -7.51 39.90 -48.49
N ALA A 3 -6.42 39.15 -48.62
CA ALA A 3 -6.31 37.79 -48.16
C ALA A 3 -6.33 37.75 -46.62
N GLN A 4 -7.12 36.86 -46.04
CA GLN A 4 -7.15 36.58 -44.61
C GLN A 4 -6.11 35.49 -44.36
N GLN A 5 -4.94 35.87 -43.84
CA GLN A 5 -3.87 34.96 -43.46
C GLN A 5 -4.04 34.57 -41.99
N SER A 6 -4.20 33.27 -41.76
CA SER A 6 -4.22 32.63 -40.45
C SER A 6 -2.85 32.72 -39.78
N ALA A 7 -2.83 33.18 -38.53
CA ALA A 7 -1.66 33.14 -37.66
C ALA A 7 -1.73 31.89 -36.73
N PRO A 8 -0.60 31.22 -36.43
CA PRO A 8 -0.56 30.12 -35.47
C PRO A 8 -0.54 30.62 -34.02
N SER A 9 -1.27 29.91 -33.14
CA SER A 9 -1.32 30.16 -31.70
C SER A 9 0.01 29.87 -31.00
N PRO A 10 0.39 30.61 -29.93
CA PRO A 10 1.58 30.30 -29.13
C PRO A 10 1.36 29.07 -28.24
N ALA A 11 2.38 28.23 -28.14
CA ALA A 11 2.44 27.07 -27.26
C ALA A 11 2.55 27.50 -25.79
N SER A 12 1.72 26.90 -24.92
CA SER A 12 1.77 27.08 -23.47
C SER A 12 3.02 26.45 -22.85
N PRO A 13 3.62 27.05 -21.80
CA PRO A 13 4.75 26.46 -21.09
C PRO A 13 4.35 25.25 -20.22
N PRO A 14 5.30 24.35 -19.89
CA PRO A 14 5.04 23.22 -18.99
C PRO A 14 4.77 23.72 -17.57
N GLN A 15 3.69 23.20 -16.98
CA GLN A 15 3.29 23.48 -15.61
C GLN A 15 4.36 22.96 -14.64
N GLY A 16 4.90 23.87 -13.83
CA GLY A 16 5.90 23.57 -12.81
C GLY A 16 5.38 22.60 -11.75
N ALA A 17 6.29 21.78 -11.25
CA ALA A 17 6.05 20.93 -10.09
C ALA A 17 5.58 21.78 -8.89
N PRO A 18 4.63 21.29 -8.07
CA PRO A 18 4.24 22.00 -6.86
C PRO A 18 5.41 22.04 -5.87
N PRO A 19 5.59 23.15 -5.12
CA PRO A 19 6.63 23.23 -4.11
C PRO A 19 6.39 22.18 -3.01
N ALA A 20 7.47 21.55 -2.57
CA ALA A 20 7.48 20.59 -1.46
C ALA A 20 6.93 21.28 -0.20
N ALA A 21 5.73 20.87 0.22
CA ALA A 21 5.16 21.28 1.49
C ALA A 21 6.02 20.72 2.63
N THR A 22 6.53 21.60 3.49
CA THR A 22 7.22 21.21 4.73
C THR A 22 6.19 20.57 5.67
N PRO A 23 6.36 19.32 6.14
CA PRO A 23 5.44 18.74 7.11
C PRO A 23 5.56 19.44 8.47
N PRO A 24 4.45 19.61 9.22
CA PRO A 24 4.45 20.24 10.53
C PRO A 24 5.23 19.40 11.58
N PRO A 25 5.67 20.01 12.69
CA PRO A 25 6.43 19.32 13.72
C PRO A 25 5.55 18.28 14.41
N GLN A 26 5.86 17.00 14.23
CA GLN A 26 5.13 15.89 14.84
C GLN A 26 5.54 15.70 16.30
N GLY A 27 4.74 16.23 17.21
CA GLY A 27 4.75 15.85 18.62
C GLY A 27 3.94 14.57 18.88
N GLY A 28 4.55 13.62 19.59
CA GLY A 28 3.87 12.66 20.47
C GLY A 28 3.13 11.47 19.83
N GLY A 29 3.81 10.32 19.70
CA GLY A 29 3.17 9.03 19.42
C GLY A 29 4.12 7.98 18.84
N ARG A 30 5.05 7.46 19.63
CA ARG A 30 5.98 6.38 19.21
C ARG A 30 5.26 5.03 19.22
N GLY A 31 4.54 4.73 18.15
CA GLY A 31 4.00 3.40 17.92
C GLY A 31 3.66 3.29 16.44
N PHE A 32 4.57 2.70 15.65
CA PHE A 32 4.43 2.26 14.25
C PHE A 32 5.68 2.50 13.40
N GLN A 33 6.59 3.41 13.79
CA GLN A 33 7.64 3.84 12.85
C GLN A 33 8.81 2.84 12.78
N PRO A 34 9.07 2.21 11.61
CA PRO A 34 10.35 1.58 11.34
C PRO A 34 11.49 2.60 11.53
N GLN A 35 12.65 2.14 11.97
CA GLN A 35 13.70 2.99 12.52
C GLN A 35 14.35 3.96 11.52
N ARG A 36 14.06 3.79 10.23
CA ARG A 36 14.53 4.63 9.11
C ARG A 36 13.52 4.49 7.96
N PRO A 37 13.29 5.48 7.09
CA PRO A 37 12.50 5.28 5.86
C PRO A 37 13.10 4.18 4.97
N PRO A 38 12.26 3.46 4.17
CA PRO A 38 12.73 2.47 3.22
C PRO A 38 13.58 3.12 2.11
N ARG A 39 14.51 2.34 1.56
CA ARG A 39 15.33 2.77 0.42
C ARG A 39 14.55 2.55 -0.88
N PRO A 40 14.76 3.38 -1.92
CA PRO A 40 14.13 3.15 -3.22
C PRO A 40 14.37 1.73 -3.74
N GLY A 41 13.29 1.01 -4.03
CA GLY A 41 13.33 -0.36 -4.54
C GLY A 41 13.56 -1.45 -3.47
N GLU A 42 13.65 -1.09 -2.19
CA GLU A 42 13.74 -2.06 -1.10
C GLU A 42 12.41 -2.80 -0.95
N THR A 43 12.49 -4.13 -0.88
CA THR A 43 11.32 -4.99 -0.75
C THR A 43 10.82 -5.03 0.69
N ALA A 44 9.56 -5.41 0.86
CA ALA A 44 8.96 -5.56 2.17
C ALA A 44 9.68 -6.62 3.02
N ALA A 45 10.22 -7.68 2.41
CA ALA A 45 10.99 -8.70 3.12
C ALA A 45 12.34 -8.19 3.66
N GLU A 46 12.97 -7.24 2.97
CA GLU A 46 14.24 -6.64 3.39
C GLU A 46 14.03 -5.62 4.53
N TYR A 47 12.95 -4.85 4.44
CA TYR A 47 12.71 -3.73 5.34
C TYR A 47 11.89 -4.09 6.59
N TYR A 48 10.86 -4.93 6.46
CA TYR A 48 9.99 -5.33 7.57
C TYR A 48 10.33 -6.71 8.11
N LYS A 49 10.01 -6.91 9.39
CA LYS A 49 10.13 -8.21 10.04
C LYS A 49 8.93 -9.10 9.73
N ASN A 50 9.21 -10.40 9.61
CA ASN A 50 8.21 -11.47 9.53
C ASN A 50 7.21 -11.37 8.35
N ILE A 51 7.70 -10.96 7.18
CA ILE A 51 6.94 -10.99 5.92
C ILE A 51 7.02 -12.38 5.29
N LYS A 52 5.87 -13.06 5.18
CA LYS A 52 5.80 -14.47 4.72
C LYS A 52 5.16 -14.65 3.34
N VAL A 53 4.34 -13.71 2.88
CA VAL A 53 3.57 -13.82 1.62
C VAL A 53 3.91 -12.67 0.69
N LEU A 54 3.72 -11.42 1.13
CA LEU A 54 4.00 -10.21 0.34
C LEU A 54 5.50 -9.84 0.39
N LYS A 55 6.40 -10.76 0.06
CA LYS A 55 7.85 -10.55 0.21
C LYS A 55 8.39 -9.53 -0.78
N ASP A 56 7.99 -9.65 -2.03
CA ASP A 56 8.57 -8.92 -3.17
C ASP A 56 7.86 -7.58 -3.44
N VAL A 57 6.85 -7.21 -2.64
CA VAL A 57 6.20 -5.90 -2.76
C VAL A 57 7.17 -4.81 -2.28
N PRO A 58 7.17 -3.61 -2.89
CA PRO A 58 7.95 -2.49 -2.37
C PRO A 58 7.61 -2.19 -0.92
N ALA A 59 8.62 -1.87 -0.10
CA ALA A 59 8.44 -1.61 1.33
C ALA A 59 7.49 -0.43 1.59
N GLU A 60 7.47 0.57 0.71
CA GLU A 60 6.56 1.70 0.76
C GLU A 60 5.09 1.29 0.52
N GLN A 61 4.88 0.20 -0.22
CA GLN A 61 3.55 -0.27 -0.59
C GLN A 61 2.90 -1.16 0.47
N LEU A 62 3.69 -1.84 1.31
CA LEU A 62 3.16 -2.75 2.31
C LEU A 62 2.12 -2.10 3.24
N PRO A 63 2.33 -0.88 3.81
CA PRO A 63 1.33 -0.22 4.64
C PRO A 63 0.03 0.09 3.89
N VAL A 64 0.12 0.40 2.59
CA VAL A 64 -1.06 0.64 1.74
C VAL A 64 -1.85 -0.65 1.56
N SER A 65 -1.18 -1.77 1.28
CA SER A 65 -1.81 -3.09 1.19
C SER A 65 -2.49 -3.51 2.50
N MET A 66 -1.87 -3.24 3.66
CA MET A 66 -2.48 -3.57 4.97
C MET A 66 -3.75 -2.74 5.22
N ARG A 67 -3.75 -1.45 4.86
CA ARG A 67 -4.95 -0.60 4.96
C ARG A 67 -6.06 -1.10 4.04
N PHE A 68 -5.73 -1.51 2.82
CA PHE A 68 -6.70 -2.09 1.89
C PHE A 68 -7.34 -3.37 2.44
N ILE A 69 -6.54 -4.27 3.02
CA ILE A 69 -7.04 -5.51 3.64
C ILE A 69 -7.96 -5.17 4.81
N ALA A 70 -7.54 -4.28 5.71
CA ALA A 70 -8.35 -3.85 6.85
C ALA A 70 -9.71 -3.28 6.41
N ALA A 71 -9.70 -2.37 5.43
CA ALA A 71 -10.91 -1.77 4.88
C ALA A 71 -11.81 -2.80 4.19
N SER A 72 -11.23 -3.77 3.48
CA SER A 72 -12.01 -4.81 2.80
C SER A 72 -12.74 -5.74 3.76
N LEU A 73 -12.22 -5.91 4.97
CA LEU A 73 -12.76 -6.78 6.02
C LEU A 73 -13.62 -6.04 7.05
N GLY A 74 -13.68 -4.70 7.00
CA GLY A 74 -14.40 -3.89 7.99
C GLY A 74 -13.76 -3.88 9.39
N VAL A 75 -12.46 -4.16 9.50
CA VAL A 75 -11.76 -4.32 10.81
C VAL A 75 -10.62 -3.33 11.01
N GLY A 76 -10.24 -3.13 12.28
CA GLY A 76 -9.05 -2.39 12.67
C GLY A 76 -7.75 -3.19 12.55
N CYS A 77 -6.61 -2.49 12.56
CA CYS A 77 -5.28 -3.11 12.49
C CYS A 77 -5.03 -4.10 13.64
N ASP A 78 -5.55 -3.79 14.82
CA ASP A 78 -5.44 -4.59 16.04
C ASP A 78 -6.17 -5.92 15.93
N PHE A 79 -7.11 -6.10 15.01
CA PHE A 79 -7.78 -7.38 14.78
C PHE A 79 -6.77 -8.49 14.44
N CYS A 80 -5.84 -8.20 13.55
CA CYS A 80 -4.78 -9.11 13.12
C CYS A 80 -3.45 -8.89 13.83
N HIS A 81 -3.10 -7.66 14.17
CA HIS A 81 -1.78 -7.33 14.72
C HIS A 81 -1.80 -7.22 16.24
N VAL A 82 -0.69 -7.58 16.88
CA VAL A 82 -0.41 -7.15 18.25
C VAL A 82 0.02 -5.69 18.20
N THR A 83 -0.71 -4.83 18.89
CA THR A 83 -0.47 -3.38 18.95
C THR A 83 -0.14 -2.95 20.38
N GLY A 84 0.67 -1.92 20.55
CA GLY A 84 0.99 -1.35 21.86
C GLY A 84 2.24 -0.46 21.82
N PRO A 85 2.60 0.18 22.95
CA PRO A 85 3.78 1.06 23.06
C PRO A 85 5.10 0.38 22.65
N GLN A 86 5.22 -0.92 22.92
CA GLN A 86 6.36 -1.76 22.57
C GLN A 86 6.32 -2.28 21.12
N GLY A 87 5.31 -1.91 20.33
CA GLY A 87 5.08 -2.48 19.00
C GLY A 87 4.52 -3.91 19.06
N GLY A 88 4.81 -4.71 18.02
CA GLY A 88 4.34 -6.10 17.92
C GLY A 88 3.67 -6.46 16.58
N PHE A 89 3.67 -5.57 15.60
CA PHE A 89 3.04 -5.81 14.29
C PHE A 89 3.59 -7.05 13.58
N ASP A 90 4.85 -7.41 13.82
CA ASP A 90 5.52 -8.57 13.27
C ASP A 90 5.17 -9.88 14.01
N ARG A 91 4.61 -9.84 15.23
CA ARG A 91 4.25 -11.03 16.02
C ARG A 91 3.08 -11.82 15.41
N ASP A 92 3.07 -13.13 15.63
CA ASP A 92 2.10 -14.08 15.06
C ASP A 92 1.09 -14.60 16.09
N ASP A 93 0.99 -13.94 17.25
CA ASP A 93 0.22 -14.38 18.41
C ASP A 93 -1.29 -14.44 18.15
N LYS A 94 -1.80 -13.69 17.15
CA LYS A 94 -3.22 -13.63 16.80
C LYS A 94 -3.53 -14.54 15.61
N LYS A 95 -4.41 -15.54 15.83
CA LYS A 95 -4.90 -16.46 14.78
C LYS A 95 -5.37 -15.75 13.50
N PRO A 96 -6.09 -14.60 13.54
CA PRO A 96 -6.50 -13.88 12.32
C PRO A 96 -5.35 -13.54 11.38
N LYS A 97 -4.13 -13.27 11.88
CA LYS A 97 -2.97 -12.98 11.04
C LYS A 97 -2.54 -14.19 10.21
N GLU A 98 -2.57 -15.38 10.80
CA GLU A 98 -2.27 -16.61 10.08
C GLU A 98 -3.33 -16.90 9.00
N THR A 99 -4.61 -16.71 9.35
CA THR A 99 -5.72 -16.84 8.39
C THR A 99 -5.58 -15.84 7.24
N ALA A 100 -5.25 -14.57 7.52
CA ALA A 100 -5.03 -13.56 6.49
C ALA A 100 -3.93 -13.98 5.49
N ARG A 101 -2.85 -14.62 5.96
CA ARG A 101 -1.81 -15.16 5.06
C ARG A 101 -2.32 -16.29 4.17
N LYS A 102 -3.20 -17.15 4.69
CA LYS A 102 -3.86 -18.20 3.89
C LYS A 102 -4.75 -17.57 2.82
N MET A 103 -5.50 -16.53 3.18
CA MET A 103 -6.39 -15.82 2.24
C MET A 103 -5.60 -15.07 1.15
N LEU A 104 -4.46 -14.46 1.48
CA LEU A 104 -3.59 -13.84 0.48
C LEU A 104 -3.15 -14.85 -0.59
N ARG A 105 -2.68 -16.03 -0.16
CA ARG A 105 -2.30 -17.10 -1.09
C ARG A 105 -3.49 -17.63 -1.90
N MET A 106 -4.66 -17.74 -1.26
CA MET A 106 -5.87 -18.19 -1.93
C MET A 106 -6.27 -17.23 -3.06
N VAL A 107 -6.30 -15.93 -2.80
CA VAL A 107 -6.65 -14.92 -3.81
C VAL A 107 -5.62 -14.90 -4.94
N GLU A 108 -4.33 -14.94 -4.61
CA GLU A 108 -3.25 -15.08 -5.59
C GLU A 108 -3.44 -16.31 -6.48
N THR A 109 -3.75 -17.46 -5.86
CA THR A 109 -4.00 -18.72 -6.56
C THR A 109 -5.21 -18.62 -7.48
N ILE A 110 -6.34 -18.06 -7.01
CA ILE A 110 -7.56 -17.89 -7.81
C ILE A 110 -7.27 -17.01 -9.03
N ASN A 111 -6.66 -15.84 -8.83
CA ASN A 111 -6.34 -14.93 -9.94
C ASN A 111 -5.38 -15.57 -10.94
N THR A 112 -4.36 -16.28 -10.46
CA THR A 112 -3.38 -16.95 -11.33
C THR A 112 -4.01 -18.08 -12.13
N GLN A 113 -4.74 -18.98 -11.46
CA GLN A 113 -5.24 -20.20 -12.09
C GLN A 113 -6.51 -19.99 -12.90
N GLN A 114 -7.38 -19.05 -12.52
CA GLN A 114 -8.72 -18.91 -13.11
C GLN A 114 -8.85 -17.68 -14.01
N PHE A 115 -7.97 -16.70 -13.84
CA PHE A 115 -8.05 -15.42 -14.54
C PHE A 115 -6.75 -15.05 -15.27
N GLU A 116 -5.87 -16.03 -15.52
CA GLU A 116 -4.60 -15.83 -16.25
C GLU A 116 -3.70 -14.77 -15.59
N GLY A 117 -3.72 -14.73 -14.25
CA GLY A 117 -2.98 -13.75 -13.45
C GLY A 117 -3.65 -12.38 -13.35
N ARG A 118 -4.76 -12.13 -14.06
CA ARG A 118 -5.49 -10.87 -13.94
C ARG A 118 -6.15 -10.79 -12.57
N GLN A 119 -6.03 -9.63 -11.94
CA GLN A 119 -6.69 -9.35 -10.66
C GLN A 119 -8.21 -9.21 -10.90
N GLN A 120 -8.98 -10.25 -10.62
CA GLN A 120 -10.44 -10.26 -10.74
C GLN A 120 -11.12 -10.51 -9.39
N VAL A 121 -10.47 -11.28 -8.52
CA VAL A 121 -10.91 -11.53 -7.15
C VAL A 121 -9.96 -10.82 -6.19
N ASN A 122 -10.52 -10.16 -5.17
CA ASN A 122 -9.76 -9.56 -4.07
C ASN A 122 -10.53 -9.74 -2.75
N CYS A 123 -10.02 -9.15 -1.67
CA CYS A 123 -10.62 -9.23 -0.35
C CYS A 123 -12.07 -8.70 -0.32
N THR A 124 -12.35 -7.61 -1.02
CA THR A 124 -13.68 -6.98 -1.09
C THR A 124 -14.70 -7.86 -1.81
N THR A 125 -14.27 -8.69 -2.78
CA THR A 125 -15.15 -9.61 -3.52
C THR A 125 -15.95 -10.53 -2.60
N CYS A 126 -15.42 -10.88 -1.42
CA CYS A 126 -16.08 -11.79 -0.49
C CYS A 126 -16.45 -11.11 0.84
N HIS A 127 -15.62 -10.21 1.36
CA HIS A 127 -15.84 -9.62 2.68
C HIS A 127 -16.81 -8.44 2.67
N HIS A 128 -16.83 -7.64 1.59
CA HIS A 128 -17.75 -6.49 1.44
C HIS A 128 -17.70 -5.42 2.54
N GLY A 129 -16.56 -5.28 3.25
CA GLY A 129 -16.43 -4.38 4.40
C GLY A 129 -16.85 -5.05 5.70
#